data_AF-A0A8X8BML2-F1
#
_entry.id   AF-A0A8X8BML2-F1
#
_cell.length_a   1.000
_cell.length_b   1.000
_cell.length_c   1.000
_cell.angle_alpha   90.00
_cell.angle_beta   90.00
_cell.angle_gamma   90.00
#
_symmetry.space_group_name_H-M   'P 1'
#
loop_
_entity.id
_entity.type
_entity.pdbx_description
1 polymer ?
#
loop_
_entity_poly.entity_id
_entity_poly.type
_entity_poly.pdbx_seq_one_letter_code
_entity_poly.pdbx_strand_id
1 'polypeptide(L)'
;MNKLKRIDLTSNQITEIDEDAFRSLPALEELVVRENKIRQLPELPHGMTLIDASHNNLGSKGIKPEAFKEMSSLLYLYLTDNNLDHIPLPLPHTLRSLHLQNNNIQMIHEDTFCNLKDINYIRKALEDIRLDGNPISISKTPQAYVCLPRVPVGRLY
;
A
#
# COMPACT_ATOMS: atom_id res chain seq x y z
N MET A 1 10.70 11.60 25.55
CA MET A 1 9.64 10.80 24.89
C MET A 1 9.12 11.61 23.70
N ASN A 2 9.28 11.10 22.48
CA ASN A 2 8.78 11.78 21.29
C ASN A 2 7.27 11.52 21.18
N LYS A 3 6.48 12.58 21.04
CA LYS A 3 5.01 12.55 20.97
C LYS A 3 4.50 12.82 19.56
N LEU A 4 5.39 12.92 18.58
CA LEU A 4 5.03 13.21 17.20
C LEU A 4 4.23 12.05 16.62
N LYS A 5 2.99 12.35 16.22
CA LYS A 5 2.05 11.37 15.65
C LYS A 5 1.90 11.47 14.15
N ARG A 6 2.13 12.64 13.57
CA ARG A 6 1.92 12.90 12.15
C ARG A 6 3.10 13.67 11.58
N ILE A 7 3.54 13.24 10.41
CA ILE A 7 4.47 13.97 9.55
C ILE A 7 3.79 14.19 8.20
N ASP A 8 3.77 15.44 7.76
CA ASP A 8 3.22 15.83 6.46
C ASP A 8 4.28 16.66 5.71
N LEU A 9 4.77 16.10 4.60
CA LEU A 9 5.81 16.64 3.73
C LEU A 9 5.30 16.82 2.30
N THR A 10 3.99 17.00 2.16
CA THR A 10 3.31 17.11 0.85
C THR A 10 3.88 18.23 -0.02
N SER A 11 3.94 17.99 -1.34
CA SER A 11 4.32 18.97 -2.37
C SER A 11 5.71 19.59 -2.15
N ASN A 12 6.69 18.73 -1.84
CA ASN A 12 8.10 19.11 -1.76
C ASN A 12 8.89 18.52 -2.93
N GLN A 13 10.21 18.68 -2.90
CA GLN A 13 11.13 18.15 -3.91
C GLN A 13 12.01 17.03 -3.37
N ILE A 14 11.52 16.29 -2.37
CA ILE A 14 12.27 15.24 -1.70
C ILE A 14 12.50 14.09 -2.67
N THR A 15 13.76 13.75 -2.91
CA THR A 15 14.17 12.64 -3.78
C THR A 15 14.49 11.37 -3.01
N GLU A 16 14.91 11.52 -1.75
CA GLU A 16 15.40 10.46 -0.88
C GLU A 16 15.06 10.79 0.57
N ILE A 17 14.73 9.77 1.35
CA ILE A 17 14.60 9.82 2.80
C ILE A 17 15.50 8.71 3.33
N ASP A 18 16.37 9.03 4.29
CA ASP A 18 17.24 8.03 4.91
C ASP A 18 16.42 6.86 5.46
N GLU A 19 16.94 5.64 5.29
CA GLU A 19 16.23 4.41 5.65
C GLU A 19 15.76 4.40 7.11
N ASP A 20 16.59 4.91 8.03
CA ASP A 20 16.34 4.92 9.47
C ASP A 20 15.70 6.23 9.97
N ALA A 21 15.31 7.16 9.09
CA ALA A 21 14.87 8.52 9.45
C ALA A 21 13.76 8.55 10.51
N PHE A 22 12.85 7.57 10.48
CA PHE A 22 11.69 7.51 11.35
C PHE A 22 11.76 6.42 12.44
N ARG A 23 12.87 5.68 12.54
CA ARG A 23 13.06 4.60 13.52
C ARG A 23 12.93 5.09 14.97
N SER A 24 13.30 6.34 15.25
CA SER A 24 13.24 6.95 16.59
C SER A 24 11.89 7.60 16.93
N LEU A 25 10.85 7.36 16.12
CA LEU A 25 9.51 7.93 16.28
C LEU A 25 8.47 6.84 16.60
N PRO A 26 8.53 6.18 17.77
CA PRO A 26 7.65 5.04 18.08
C PRO A 26 6.16 5.41 18.20
N ALA A 27 5.84 6.69 18.33
CA ALA A 27 4.47 7.21 18.41
C ALA A 27 3.93 7.74 17.07
N LEU A 28 4.70 7.61 15.97
CA LEU A 28 4.26 8.05 14.66
C LEU A 28 3.15 7.12 14.14
N GLU A 29 2.04 7.73 13.75
CA GLU A 29 0.82 7.08 13.29
C GLU A 29 0.52 7.44 11.82
N GLU A 30 0.91 8.63 11.36
CA GLU A 30 0.60 9.12 10.01
C GLU A 30 1.84 9.68 9.31
N LEU A 31 2.08 9.22 8.09
CA LEU A 31 3.11 9.78 7.20
C LEU A 31 2.48 10.13 5.86
N VAL A 32 2.57 11.41 5.51
CA VAL A 32 2.14 11.93 4.21
C VAL A 32 3.36 12.53 3.51
N VAL A 33 3.78 11.93 2.41
CA VAL A 33 4.91 12.37 1.57
C VAL A 33 4.47 12.57 0.12
N ARG A 34 3.19 12.91 -0.06
CA ARG A 34 2.56 13.05 -1.37
C ARG A 34 3.24 14.12 -2.24
N GLU A 35 3.21 13.94 -3.56
CA GLU A 35 3.73 14.94 -4.51
C GLU A 35 5.21 15.27 -4.24
N ASN A 36 6.04 14.24 -4.19
CA ASN A 36 7.49 14.36 -4.08
C ASN A 36 8.15 13.58 -5.23
N LYS A 37 9.44 13.27 -5.12
CA LYS A 37 10.22 12.50 -6.10
C LYS A 37 10.90 11.30 -5.45
N ILE A 38 10.31 10.78 -4.39
CA ILE A 38 10.88 9.72 -3.55
C ILE A 38 10.99 8.44 -4.38
N ARG A 39 12.18 7.83 -4.35
CA ARG A 39 12.45 6.56 -5.06
C ARG A 39 12.34 5.33 -4.17
N GLN A 40 12.37 5.51 -2.85
CA GLN A 40 12.30 4.42 -1.89
C GLN A 40 11.62 4.88 -0.60
N LEU A 41 10.71 4.07 -0.08
CA LEU A 41 10.13 4.26 1.25
C LEU A 41 11.15 3.87 2.33
N PRO A 42 11.32 4.69 3.38
CA PRO A 42 12.16 4.37 4.52
C PRO A 42 11.52 3.27 5.41
N GLU A 43 12.27 2.79 6.40
CA GLU A 43 11.71 1.92 7.43
C GLU A 43 10.75 2.74 8.32
N LEU A 44 9.51 2.25 8.44
CA LEU A 44 8.45 2.91 9.19
C LEU A 44 8.14 2.14 10.47
N PRO A 45 7.79 2.84 11.56
CA PRO A 45 7.30 2.19 12.78
C PRO A 45 6.11 1.25 12.51
N HIS A 46 5.93 0.20 13.30
CA HIS A 46 4.81 -0.73 13.11
C HIS A 46 3.45 -0.14 13.55
N GLY A 47 3.45 0.96 14.30
CA GLY A 47 2.26 1.65 14.81
C GLY A 47 1.55 2.56 13.80
N MET A 48 1.94 2.53 12.53
CA MET A 48 1.34 3.37 11.49
C MET A 48 -0.13 3.01 11.26
N THR A 49 -0.95 4.05 11.09
CA THR A 49 -2.37 3.98 10.77
C THR A 49 -2.64 4.47 9.34
N LEU A 50 -1.87 5.46 8.86
CA LEU A 50 -1.96 6.00 7.50
C LEU A 50 -0.56 6.19 6.89
N ILE A 51 -0.41 5.72 5.65
CA ILE A 51 0.76 5.99 4.81
C ILE A 51 0.24 6.50 3.46
N ASP A 52 0.55 7.76 3.14
CA ASP A 52 0.28 8.34 1.81
C ASP A 52 1.60 8.74 1.16
N ALA A 53 2.02 7.96 0.18
CA ALA A 53 3.17 8.24 -0.66
C ALA A 53 2.77 8.42 -2.13
N SER A 54 1.53 8.86 -2.38
CA SER A 54 1.03 9.05 -3.75
C SER A 54 1.84 10.11 -4.52
N HIS A 55 1.90 10.00 -5.84
CA HIS A 55 2.64 10.92 -6.72
C HIS A 55 4.13 11.01 -6.34
N ASN A 56 4.81 9.87 -6.43
CA ASN A 56 6.26 9.72 -6.21
C ASN A 56 6.86 8.82 -7.31
N ASN A 57 8.10 8.38 -7.15
CA ASN A 57 8.83 7.57 -8.13
C ASN A 57 9.35 6.26 -7.52
N LEU A 58 8.55 5.62 -6.66
CA LEU A 58 8.97 4.41 -5.94
C LEU A 58 9.41 3.28 -6.89
N GLY A 59 8.64 3.04 -7.95
CA GLY A 59 8.90 1.95 -8.89
C GLY A 59 8.94 0.57 -8.22
N SER A 60 9.39 -0.44 -8.94
CA SER A 60 9.38 -1.84 -8.48
C SER A 60 10.31 -2.16 -7.31
N LYS A 61 11.26 -1.28 -7.00
CA LYS A 61 12.24 -1.49 -5.91
C LYS A 61 12.07 -0.50 -4.76
N GLY A 62 11.16 0.46 -4.88
CA GLY A 62 10.99 1.51 -3.88
C GLY A 62 10.26 1.04 -2.62
N ILE A 63 9.65 -0.14 -2.64
CA ILE A 63 9.02 -0.73 -1.46
C ILE A 63 9.72 -2.05 -1.17
N LYS A 64 10.24 -2.20 0.06
CA LYS A 64 10.90 -3.43 0.47
C LYS A 64 9.89 -4.59 0.54
N PRO A 65 10.31 -5.83 0.25
CA PRO A 65 9.49 -7.00 0.52
C PRO A 65 9.02 -7.01 1.97
N GLU A 66 7.76 -7.37 2.19
CA GLU A 66 7.16 -7.44 3.52
C GLU A 66 7.14 -6.13 4.33
N ALA A 67 7.35 -4.97 3.70
CA ALA A 67 7.42 -3.66 4.38
C ALA A 67 6.22 -3.35 5.29
N PHE A 68 5.03 -3.85 4.95
CA PHE A 68 3.78 -3.57 5.68
C PHE A 68 3.28 -4.74 6.53
N LYS A 69 3.99 -5.88 6.55
CA LYS A 69 3.55 -7.14 7.15
C LYS A 69 3.21 -7.02 8.64
N GLU A 70 4.08 -6.36 9.38
CA GLU A 70 3.98 -6.21 10.84
C GLU A 70 3.14 -5.00 11.27
N MET A 71 2.59 -4.22 10.32
CA MET A 71 1.81 -3.01 10.62
C MET A 71 0.37 -3.35 11.00
N SER A 72 0.19 -3.91 12.19
CA SER A 72 -1.11 -4.36 12.71
C SER A 72 -2.16 -3.26 12.89
N SER A 73 -1.76 -1.98 12.85
CA SER A 73 -2.68 -0.84 12.98
C SER A 73 -2.95 -0.10 11.66
N LEU A 74 -2.33 -0.52 10.54
CA LEU A 74 -2.42 0.21 9.28
C LEU A 74 -3.81 0.06 8.66
N LEU A 75 -4.50 1.19 8.45
CA LEU A 75 -5.84 1.23 7.88
C LEU A 75 -5.85 1.75 6.44
N TYR A 76 -4.97 2.70 6.12
CA TYR A 76 -4.96 3.41 4.84
C TYR A 76 -3.56 3.38 4.23
N LEU A 77 -3.46 2.81 3.02
CA LEU A 77 -2.23 2.77 2.23
C LEU A 77 -2.49 3.35 0.84
N TYR A 78 -1.91 4.52 0.59
CA TYR A 78 -2.07 5.25 -0.68
C TYR A 78 -0.73 5.33 -1.40
N LEU A 79 -0.69 4.72 -2.57
CA LEU A 79 0.49 4.54 -3.43
C LEU A 79 0.13 4.87 -4.89
N THR A 80 -0.86 5.74 -5.10
CA THR A 80 -1.28 6.19 -6.43
C THR A 80 -0.11 6.84 -7.15
N ASP A 81 0.05 6.58 -8.46
CA ASP A 81 1.03 7.26 -9.31
C ASP A 81 2.48 7.13 -8.79
N ASN A 82 2.99 5.89 -8.80
CA ASN A 82 4.30 5.53 -8.27
C ASN A 82 5.13 4.59 -9.17
N ASN A 83 4.67 4.34 -10.40
CA ASN A 83 5.30 3.40 -11.34
C ASN A 83 5.48 1.96 -10.78
N LEU A 84 4.67 1.54 -9.81
CA LEU A 84 4.73 0.18 -9.25
C LEU A 84 4.31 -0.85 -10.30
N ASP A 85 5.01 -1.97 -10.41
CA ASP A 85 4.66 -3.07 -11.33
C ASP A 85 4.00 -4.27 -10.63
N HIS A 86 3.92 -4.23 -9.30
CA HIS A 86 3.27 -5.24 -8.46
C HIS A 86 2.62 -4.60 -7.23
N ILE A 87 1.74 -5.36 -6.58
CA ILE A 87 1.13 -5.00 -5.30
C ILE A 87 2.12 -5.37 -4.18
N PRO A 88 2.42 -4.48 -3.22
CA PRO A 88 3.33 -4.80 -2.13
C PRO A 88 2.68 -5.80 -1.17
N LEU A 89 3.19 -7.03 -1.17
CA LEU A 89 2.69 -8.14 -0.35
C LEU A 89 3.71 -8.54 0.74
N PRO A 90 3.26 -9.12 1.87
CA PRO A 90 1.85 -9.22 2.28
C PRO A 90 1.28 -7.88 2.78
N LEU A 91 -0.02 -7.69 2.56
CA LEU A 91 -0.77 -6.55 3.10
C LEU A 91 -1.30 -6.87 4.51
N PRO A 92 -1.30 -5.92 5.46
CA PRO A 92 -1.79 -6.17 6.82
C PRO A 92 -3.29 -6.50 6.84
N HIS A 93 -3.70 -7.37 7.77
CA HIS A 93 -5.09 -7.82 7.88
C HIS A 93 -6.08 -6.70 8.27
N THR A 94 -5.58 -5.63 8.89
CA THR A 94 -6.36 -4.47 9.33
C THR A 94 -6.59 -3.43 8.24
N LEU A 95 -5.91 -3.56 7.09
CA LEU A 95 -6.00 -2.60 6.00
C LEU A 95 -7.44 -2.48 5.48
N ARG A 96 -7.92 -1.23 5.39
CA ARG A 96 -9.28 -0.91 4.95
C ARG A 96 -9.35 -0.35 3.55
N SER A 97 -8.38 0.50 3.20
CA SER A 97 -8.29 1.11 1.88
C SER A 97 -6.89 0.96 1.30
N LEU A 98 -6.84 0.53 0.04
CA LEU A 98 -5.63 0.36 -0.75
C LEU A 98 -5.79 1.09 -2.08
N HIS A 99 -5.03 2.16 -2.26
CA HIS A 99 -5.05 2.96 -3.49
C HIS A 99 -3.76 2.75 -4.26
N LEU A 100 -3.90 2.18 -5.46
CA LEU A 100 -2.80 1.82 -6.35
C LEU A 100 -3.05 2.35 -7.77
N GLN A 101 -3.91 3.36 -7.92
CA GLN A 101 -4.27 3.89 -9.23
C GLN A 101 -3.04 4.38 -10.00
N ASN A 102 -3.12 4.36 -11.33
CA ASN A 102 -2.11 4.91 -12.23
C ASN A 102 -0.69 4.38 -11.96
N ASN A 103 -0.59 3.07 -11.71
CA ASN A 103 0.67 2.36 -11.66
C ASN A 103 0.83 1.47 -12.90
N ASN A 104 1.85 0.60 -12.90
CA ASN A 104 2.16 -0.34 -13.98
C ASN A 104 1.90 -1.80 -13.56
N ILE A 105 0.94 -2.04 -12.66
CA ILE A 105 0.62 -3.39 -12.17
C ILE A 105 0.00 -4.19 -13.30
N GLN A 106 0.62 -5.31 -13.65
CA GLN A 106 0.22 -6.13 -14.81
C GLN A 106 -0.55 -7.40 -14.43
N MET A 107 -0.33 -7.91 -13.22
CA MET A 107 -0.88 -9.19 -12.79
C MET A 107 -1.27 -9.19 -11.32
N ILE A 108 -2.28 -10.00 -11.01
CA ILE A 108 -2.72 -10.34 -9.66
C ILE A 108 -2.74 -11.87 -9.58
N HIS A 109 -2.29 -12.40 -8.46
CA HIS A 109 -2.34 -13.82 -8.15
C HIS A 109 -3.56 -14.16 -7.29
N GLU A 110 -4.02 -15.40 -7.32
CA GLU A 110 -5.19 -15.87 -6.57
C GLU A 110 -5.08 -15.67 -5.05
N ASP A 111 -3.85 -15.60 -4.53
CA ASP A 111 -3.53 -15.39 -3.11
C ASP A 111 -3.21 -13.92 -2.75
N THR A 112 -3.39 -12.97 -3.68
CA THR A 112 -3.05 -11.55 -3.46
C THR A 112 -3.84 -10.93 -2.31
N PHE A 113 -5.16 -11.20 -2.24
CA PHE A 113 -6.00 -10.71 -1.15
C PHE A 113 -6.60 -11.83 -0.29
N CYS A 114 -6.68 -13.05 -0.81
CA CYS A 114 -7.34 -14.18 -0.18
C CYS A 114 -6.34 -15.25 0.26
N ASN A 115 -6.69 -16.02 1.30
CA ASN A 115 -5.88 -17.14 1.75
C ASN A 115 -6.39 -18.44 1.07
N LEU A 116 -5.66 -18.94 0.07
CA LEU A 116 -6.05 -20.17 -0.64
C LEU A 116 -6.04 -21.42 0.26
N LYS A 117 -5.35 -21.39 1.41
CA LYS A 117 -5.34 -22.49 2.38
C LYS A 117 -6.56 -22.51 3.28
N ASP A 118 -7.30 -21.40 3.35
CA ASP A 118 -8.51 -21.27 4.15
C ASP A 118 -9.65 -20.74 3.27
N ILE A 119 -10.45 -21.67 2.73
CA ILE A 119 -11.59 -21.37 1.88
C ILE A 119 -12.69 -20.56 2.58
N ASN A 120 -12.70 -20.52 3.92
CA ASN A 120 -13.65 -19.74 4.72
C ASN A 120 -13.08 -18.37 5.12
N TYR A 121 -11.86 -18.06 4.67
CA TYR A 121 -11.23 -16.79 4.94
C TYR A 121 -12.02 -15.66 4.28
N ILE A 122 -12.54 -14.74 5.10
CA ILE A 122 -13.20 -13.51 4.64
C ILE A 122 -12.42 -12.32 5.17
N ARG A 123 -11.91 -11.49 4.26
CA ARG A 123 -11.17 -10.28 4.58
C ARG A 123 -12.11 -9.09 4.69
N LYS A 124 -12.91 -9.07 5.76
CA LYS A 124 -13.97 -8.07 5.98
C LYS A 124 -13.48 -6.62 6.06
N ALA A 125 -12.25 -6.40 6.53
CA ALA A 125 -11.73 -5.07 6.75
C ALA A 125 -11.44 -4.31 5.45
N LEU A 126 -11.00 -5.00 4.39
CA LEU A 126 -10.54 -4.38 3.15
C LEU A 126 -11.73 -4.09 2.24
N GLU A 127 -12.21 -2.85 2.28
CA GLU A 127 -13.48 -2.43 1.67
C GLU A 127 -13.31 -1.60 0.40
N ASP A 128 -12.16 -0.94 0.23
CA ASP A 128 -11.88 -0.05 -0.89
C ASP A 128 -10.52 -0.38 -1.51
N ILE A 129 -10.54 -0.95 -2.70
CA ILE A 129 -9.33 -1.28 -3.46
C ILE A 129 -9.46 -0.61 -4.82
N ARG A 130 -8.51 0.27 -5.13
CA ARG A 130 -8.48 1.03 -6.39
C ARG A 130 -7.27 0.63 -7.21
N LEU A 131 -7.52 0.05 -8.38
CA LEU A 131 -6.52 -0.43 -9.34
C LEU A 131 -6.67 0.25 -10.71
N ASP A 132 -7.55 1.25 -10.82
CA ASP A 132 -7.77 2.01 -12.06
C ASP A 132 -6.46 2.57 -12.64
N GLY A 133 -6.34 2.61 -13.96
CA GLY A 133 -5.13 3.11 -14.62
C GLY A 133 -3.93 2.16 -14.61
N ASN A 134 -4.07 0.94 -14.08
CA ASN A 134 -3.07 -0.11 -14.24
C ASN A 134 -3.34 -0.97 -15.50
N PRO A 135 -2.30 -1.54 -16.14
CA PRO A 135 -2.43 -2.50 -17.24
C PRO A 135 -2.82 -3.90 -16.77
N ILE A 136 -3.72 -4.01 -15.80
CA ILE A 136 -4.25 -5.25 -15.26
C ILE A 136 -5.70 -5.47 -15.69
N SER A 137 -6.05 -6.73 -15.92
CA SER A 137 -7.42 -7.17 -16.18
C SER A 137 -7.93 -7.92 -14.96
N ILE A 138 -8.80 -7.29 -14.16
CA ILE A 138 -9.29 -7.89 -12.92
C ILE A 138 -10.24 -9.06 -13.17
N SER A 139 -10.79 -9.18 -14.39
CA SER A 139 -11.65 -10.30 -14.77
C SER A 139 -10.89 -11.62 -14.99
N LYS A 140 -9.55 -11.57 -15.16
CA LYS A 140 -8.73 -12.77 -15.40
C LYS A 140 -8.54 -13.64 -14.16
N THR A 141 -8.62 -13.06 -12.96
CA THR A 141 -8.31 -13.75 -11.69
C THR A 141 -9.37 -13.49 -10.63
N PRO A 142 -10.64 -13.88 -10.85
CA PRO A 142 -11.73 -13.58 -9.93
C PRO A 142 -11.54 -14.18 -8.53
N GLN A 143 -10.82 -15.32 -8.43
CA GLN A 143 -10.49 -16.02 -7.19
C GLN A 143 -9.70 -15.14 -6.22
N ALA A 144 -8.93 -14.18 -6.73
CA ALA A 144 -8.17 -13.24 -5.90
C ALA A 144 -9.06 -12.32 -5.05
N TYR A 145 -10.37 -12.24 -5.32
CA TYR A 145 -11.27 -11.27 -4.71
C TYR A 145 -12.46 -11.90 -3.97
N VAL A 146 -12.64 -13.22 -4.02
CA VAL A 146 -13.85 -13.89 -3.48
C VAL A 146 -14.01 -13.74 -1.97
N CYS A 147 -12.91 -13.54 -1.24
CA CYS A 147 -12.91 -13.31 0.20
C CYS A 147 -13.22 -11.86 0.59
N LEU A 148 -13.32 -10.94 -0.39
CA LEU A 148 -13.50 -9.52 -0.14
C LEU A 148 -14.98 -9.15 -0.06
N PRO A 149 -15.35 -8.18 0.79
CA PRO A 149 -16.71 -7.67 0.85
C PRO A 149 -17.12 -6.92 -0.42
N ARG A 150 -16.15 -6.41 -1.20
CA ARG A 150 -16.35 -5.66 -2.43
C ARG A 150 -15.23 -5.97 -3.43
N VAL A 151 -15.58 -6.02 -4.72
CA VAL A 151 -14.61 -6.22 -5.81
C VAL A 151 -13.78 -4.94 -5.99
N PRO A 152 -12.46 -5.04 -6.29
CA PRO A 152 -11.66 -3.87 -6.64
C PRO A 152 -12.21 -3.09 -7.83
N VAL A 153 -12.00 -1.77 -7.82
CA VAL A 153 -12.27 -0.91 -8.96
C VAL A 153 -11.08 -0.99 -9.93
N GLY A 154 -11.33 -1.31 -11.20
CA GLY A 154 -10.29 -1.46 -12.21
C GLY A 154 -10.85 -1.83 -13.59
N ARG A 155 -9.96 -2.07 -14.57
CA ARG A 155 -10.35 -2.44 -15.94
C ARG A 155 -10.80 -3.90 -16.03
N LEU A 156 -11.90 -4.14 -16.75
CA LEU A 156 -12.60 -5.44 -16.81
C LEU A 156 -12.31 -6.29 -18.06
N TYR A 157 -11.56 -5.80 -19.04
CA TYR A 157 -11.45 -6.40 -20.38
C TYR A 157 -10.11 -7.09 -20.68
#